data_AF-A0A921GFF0-F1
#
_entry.id   AF-A0A921GFF0-F1
#
_cell.length_a   1.000
_cell.length_b   1.000
_cell.length_c   1.000
_cell.angle_alpha   90.00
_cell.angle_beta   90.00
_cell.angle_gamma   90.00
#
_symmetry.space_group_name_H-M   'P 1'
#
loop_
_entity.id
_entity.type
_entity.pdbx_description
1 polymer ?
#
loop_
_entity_poly.entity_id
_entity_poly.type
_entity_poly.pdbx_seq_one_letter_code
_entity_poly.pdbx_strand_id
1 'polypeptide(L)'
;TTDPSALFLAQQQKATTLFQAGRHEEAAELLEPLVRRQDASAPTMLLASAYRRLGRDDEALDLLQAERLRAASFVLSSLMQEVGMRGDAAFARSAGDAAAAVFEALDMGAMNPTFSAAMSLEVAEALRAAGEKDGALEALARALEAVPAAPARPDPSGSPLWDRMGDRLDPSRAGEAWAEHKARQADEATSLMRQALVERVSSPEWRELAGDDPRYRDMALGPSGAGR
;
A
#
# COMPACT_ATOMS: atom_id res chain seq x y z
N THR A 1 35.67 -8.90 15.03
CA THR A 1 34.48 -8.99 14.16
C THR A 1 33.90 -7.60 14.03
N THR A 2 33.95 -7.01 12.84
CA THR A 2 33.45 -5.64 12.61
C THR A 2 31.92 -5.66 12.59
N ASP A 3 31.29 -4.78 13.36
CA ASP A 3 29.84 -4.62 13.39
C ASP A 3 29.32 -4.24 11.97
N PRO A 4 28.42 -5.02 11.36
CA PRO A 4 27.82 -4.71 10.06
C PRO A 4 27.17 -3.32 9.99
N SER A 5 26.68 -2.79 11.11
CA SER A 5 26.10 -1.45 11.17
C SER A 5 27.17 -0.37 11.09
N ALA A 6 28.28 -0.55 11.81
CA ALA A 6 29.43 0.34 11.73
C ALA A 6 30.05 0.36 10.32
N LEU A 7 30.13 -0.80 9.65
CA LEU A 7 30.62 -0.87 8.27
C LEU A 7 29.70 -0.12 7.29
N PHE A 8 28.38 -0.29 7.43
CA PHE A 8 27.40 0.42 6.61
C PHE A 8 27.51 1.94 6.76
N LEU A 9 27.57 2.43 8.00
CA LEU A 9 27.75 3.87 8.27
C LEU A 9 29.07 4.38 7.68
N ALA A 10 30.17 3.63 7.81
CA ALA A 10 31.45 4.00 7.23
C ALA A 10 31.39 4.08 5.69
N GLN A 11 30.72 3.12 5.04
CA GLN A 11 30.53 3.15 3.58
C GLN A 11 29.66 4.33 3.14
N GLN A 12 28.60 4.67 3.87
CA GLN A 12 27.78 5.85 3.61
C GLN A 12 28.59 7.15 3.73
N GLN A 13 29.41 7.30 4.78
CA GLN A 13 30.25 8.47 4.97
C GLN A 13 31.30 8.59 3.85
N LYS A 14 31.94 7.47 3.48
CA LYS A 14 32.88 7.45 2.35
C LYS A 14 32.20 7.87 1.04
N ALA A 15 31.01 7.37 0.75
CA ALA A 15 30.25 7.75 -0.45
C ALA A 15 29.91 9.24 -0.45
N THR A 16 29.57 9.81 0.70
CA THR A 16 29.29 11.24 0.86
C THR A 16 30.51 12.08 0.51
N THR A 17 31.69 11.72 1.03
CA THR A 17 32.96 12.40 0.71
C THR A 17 33.30 12.30 -0.77
N LEU A 18 33.14 11.13 -1.38
CA LEU A 18 33.37 10.94 -2.82
C LEU A 18 32.43 11.82 -3.66
N PHE A 19 31.14 11.86 -3.31
CA PHE A 19 30.16 12.69 -3.99
C PHE A 19 30.51 14.18 -3.90
N GLN A 20 30.88 14.67 -2.72
CA GLN A 20 31.29 16.07 -2.50
C GLN A 20 32.57 16.43 -3.28
N ALA A 21 33.47 15.46 -3.50
CA ALA A 21 34.67 15.63 -4.31
C ALA A 21 34.42 15.55 -5.84
N GLY A 22 33.16 15.42 -6.29
CA GLY A 22 32.82 15.27 -7.70
C GLY A 22 33.06 13.87 -8.27
N ARG A 23 33.45 12.90 -7.43
CA ARG A 23 33.73 11.51 -7.82
C ARG A 23 32.42 10.71 -7.82
N HIS A 24 31.49 11.09 -8.70
CA HIS A 24 30.11 10.61 -8.69
C HIS A 24 29.98 9.12 -9.04
N GLU A 25 30.79 8.61 -9.97
CA GLU A 25 30.78 7.18 -10.34
C GLU A 25 31.16 6.31 -9.14
N GLU A 26 32.28 6.63 -8.48
CA GLU A 26 32.75 5.89 -7.31
C GLU A 26 31.81 5.99 -6.11
N ALA A 27 31.11 7.13 -5.97
CA ALA A 27 30.05 7.26 -4.98
C ALA A 27 28.88 6.33 -5.30
N ALA A 28 28.47 6.21 -6.58
CA ALA A 28 27.39 5.34 -7.02
C ALA A 28 27.74 3.86 -6.80
N GLU A 29 28.90 3.39 -7.28
CA GLU A 29 29.38 2.02 -7.10
C GLU A 29 29.37 1.58 -5.63
N LEU A 30 29.73 2.50 -4.73
CA LEU A 30 29.75 2.23 -3.29
C LEU A 30 28.35 2.16 -2.67
N LEU A 31 27.37 2.91 -3.20
CA LEU A 31 26.02 3.01 -2.67
C LEU A 31 25.06 1.95 -3.23
N GLU A 32 25.23 1.52 -4.48
CA GLU A 32 24.43 0.49 -5.16
C GLU A 32 24.19 -0.79 -4.33
N PRO A 33 25.19 -1.39 -3.64
CA PRO A 33 24.94 -2.55 -2.79
C PRO A 33 24.20 -2.20 -1.48
N LEU A 34 24.21 -0.94 -1.04
CA LEU A 34 23.69 -0.51 0.26
C LEU A 34 22.18 -0.23 0.25
N VAL A 35 21.63 0.21 -0.88
CA VAL A 35 20.22 0.61 -1.01
C VAL A 35 19.23 -0.56 -0.91
N ARG A 36 19.72 -1.80 -0.79
CA ARG A 36 18.89 -2.99 -0.57
C ARG A 36 18.40 -3.15 0.88
N ARG A 37 18.91 -2.35 1.83
CA ARG A 37 18.50 -2.42 3.24
C ARG A 37 17.24 -1.59 3.53
N GLN A 38 16.45 -2.05 4.50
CA GLN A 38 15.22 -1.35 4.93
C GLN A 38 15.48 0.06 5.53
N ASP A 39 16.66 0.32 6.05
CA ASP A 39 17.07 1.59 6.67
C ASP A 39 17.89 2.50 5.73
N ALA A 40 17.94 2.19 4.43
CA ALA A 40 18.85 2.85 3.49
C ALA A 40 18.33 4.16 2.86
N SER A 41 17.35 4.84 3.44
CA SER A 41 16.74 6.04 2.84
C SER A 41 17.77 7.13 2.50
N ALA A 42 18.71 7.41 3.42
CA ALA A 42 19.76 8.40 3.17
C ALA A 42 20.76 7.97 2.07
N PRO A 43 21.32 6.74 2.07
CA PRO A 43 22.06 6.20 0.93
C PRO A 43 21.29 6.23 -0.39
N THR A 44 19.99 5.92 -0.39
CA THR A 44 19.13 5.93 -1.58
C THR A 44 19.03 7.33 -2.18
N MET A 45 18.82 8.36 -1.36
CA MET A 45 18.77 9.75 -1.82
C MET A 45 20.12 10.23 -2.37
N LEU A 46 21.23 9.79 -1.76
CA LEU A 46 22.57 10.11 -2.25
C LEU A 46 22.87 9.41 -3.58
N LEU A 47 22.46 8.14 -3.75
CA LEU A 47 22.62 7.40 -4.99
C LEU A 47 21.80 8.02 -6.12
N ALA A 48 20.54 8.36 -5.87
CA ALA A 48 19.71 9.07 -6.85
C ALA A 48 20.35 10.41 -7.26
N SER A 49 21.01 11.10 -6.32
CA SER A 49 21.75 12.33 -6.61
C SER A 49 23.01 12.07 -7.43
N ALA A 50 23.74 10.98 -7.18
CA ALA A 50 24.90 10.56 -7.98
C ALA A 50 24.49 10.24 -9.41
N TYR A 51 23.42 9.47 -9.60
CA TYR A 51 22.86 9.17 -10.93
C TYR A 51 22.50 10.43 -11.71
N ARG A 52 21.79 11.39 -11.12
CA ARG A 52 21.51 12.69 -11.78
C ARG A 52 22.78 13.44 -12.19
N ARG A 53 23.82 13.42 -11.36
CA ARG A 53 25.11 14.07 -11.69
C ARG A 53 25.85 13.38 -12.84
N LEU A 54 25.58 12.10 -13.08
CA LEU A 54 26.13 11.30 -14.17
C LEU A 54 25.25 11.34 -15.43
N GLY A 55 24.12 12.05 -15.42
CA GLY A 55 23.14 12.04 -16.51
C GLY A 55 22.31 10.75 -16.60
N ARG A 56 22.35 9.91 -15.56
CA ARG A 56 21.59 8.66 -15.42
C ARG A 56 20.21 8.94 -14.81
N ASP A 57 19.46 9.85 -15.44
CA ASP A 57 18.21 10.38 -14.86
C ASP A 57 17.12 9.31 -14.72
N ASP A 58 17.01 8.38 -15.67
CA ASP A 58 16.05 7.28 -15.59
C ASP A 58 16.31 6.36 -14.41
N GLU A 59 17.57 5.99 -14.16
CA GLU A 59 17.93 5.15 -13.00
C GLU A 59 17.69 5.88 -11.67
N ALA A 60 17.86 7.20 -11.64
CA ALA A 60 17.51 8.00 -10.48
C ALA A 60 15.99 7.99 -10.22
N LEU A 61 15.17 8.10 -11.27
CA LEU A 61 13.71 8.05 -11.15
C LEU A 61 13.22 6.66 -10.73
N ASP A 62 13.74 5.60 -11.34
CA ASP A 62 13.42 4.21 -10.99
C ASP A 62 13.69 3.93 -9.52
N LEU A 63 14.84 4.40 -9.02
CA LEU A 63 15.23 4.26 -7.62
C LEU A 63 14.29 5.02 -6.68
N LEU A 64 13.92 6.25 -7.02
CA LEU A 64 13.05 7.08 -6.20
C LEU A 64 11.60 6.56 -6.16
N GLN A 65 11.07 6.06 -7.28
CA GLN A 65 9.74 5.45 -7.29
C GLN A 65 9.72 4.15 -6.48
N ALA A 66 10.76 3.30 -6.60
CA ALA A 66 10.86 2.08 -5.80
C ALA A 66 10.92 2.38 -4.30
N GLU A 67 11.69 3.39 -3.89
CA GLU A 67 11.77 3.83 -2.49
C GLU A 67 10.45 4.40 -1.98
N ARG A 68 9.76 5.20 -2.80
CA ARG A 68 8.43 5.74 -2.46
C ARG A 68 7.42 4.62 -2.26
N LEU A 69 7.38 3.64 -3.16
CA LEU A 69 6.49 2.48 -3.04
C LEU A 69 6.76 1.71 -1.75
N ARG A 70 8.03 1.47 -1.43
CA ARG A 70 8.45 0.80 -0.21
C ARG A 70 8.01 1.56 1.04
N ALA A 71 8.28 2.86 1.11
CA ALA A 71 7.92 3.70 2.24
C ALA A 71 6.40 3.83 2.42
N ALA A 72 5.66 4.03 1.32
CA ALA A 72 4.20 4.09 1.33
C ALA A 72 3.59 2.76 1.80
N SER A 73 4.06 1.64 1.25
CA SER A 73 3.58 0.30 1.64
C SER A 73 3.82 0.02 3.12
N PHE A 74 4.97 0.45 3.66
CA PHE A 74 5.27 0.33 5.08
C PHE A 74 4.29 1.13 5.94
N VAL A 75 4.13 2.43 5.66
CA VAL A 75 3.22 3.30 6.42
C VAL A 75 1.78 2.78 6.41
N LEU A 76 1.27 2.43 5.22
CA LEU A 76 -0.10 1.93 5.07
C LEU A 76 -0.31 0.61 5.80
N SER A 77 0.65 -0.31 5.72
CA SER A 77 0.58 -1.60 6.41
C SER A 77 0.66 -1.44 7.93
N SER A 78 1.53 -0.54 8.42
CA SER A 78 1.63 -0.22 9.85
C SER A 78 0.36 0.40 10.40
N LEU A 79 -0.24 1.36 9.68
CA LEU A 79 -1.51 1.96 10.10
C LEU A 79 -2.62 0.90 10.18
N MET A 80 -2.77 0.07 9.15
CA MET A 80 -3.78 -1.00 9.12
C MET A 80 -3.59 -1.99 10.28
N GLN A 81 -2.36 -2.42 10.52
CA GLN A 81 -2.05 -3.32 11.64
C GLN A 81 -2.38 -2.67 13.00
N GLU A 82 -2.01 -1.42 13.22
CA GLU A 82 -2.28 -0.73 14.48
C GLU A 82 -3.78 -0.52 14.72
N VAL A 83 -4.58 -0.28 13.66
CA VAL A 83 -6.04 -0.18 13.78
C VAL A 83 -6.63 -1.50 14.28
N GLY A 84 -6.23 -2.62 13.69
CA GLY A 84 -6.71 -3.95 14.10
C GLY A 84 -6.26 -4.36 15.50
N MET A 85 -5.09 -3.92 15.96
CA MET A 85 -4.54 -4.33 17.27
C MET A 85 -5.00 -3.46 18.44
N ARG A 86 -5.15 -2.15 18.23
CA ARG A 86 -5.26 -1.20 19.34
C ARG A 86 -6.66 -1.15 19.97
N GLY A 87 -7.70 -1.48 19.20
CA GLY A 87 -9.09 -1.50 19.68
C GLY A 87 -9.64 -0.14 20.13
N ASP A 88 -9.05 0.96 19.65
CA ASP A 88 -9.41 2.33 19.99
C ASP A 88 -10.12 2.99 18.80
N ALA A 89 -11.38 3.37 19.00
CA ALA A 89 -12.24 3.95 17.96
C ALA A 89 -11.76 5.33 17.46
N ALA A 90 -11.23 6.18 18.35
CA ALA A 90 -10.72 7.49 17.97
C ALA A 90 -9.43 7.35 17.16
N PHE A 91 -8.55 6.44 17.59
CA PHE A 91 -7.36 6.08 16.82
C PHE A 91 -7.74 5.47 15.46
N ALA A 92 -8.69 4.54 15.41
CA ALA A 92 -9.12 3.88 14.18
C ALA A 92 -9.59 4.89 13.13
N ARG A 93 -10.40 5.88 13.52
CA ARG A 93 -10.78 6.99 12.62
C ARG A 93 -9.58 7.77 12.13
N SER A 94 -8.75 8.27 13.05
CA SER A 94 -7.59 9.10 12.68
C SER A 94 -6.60 8.35 11.79
N ALA A 95 -6.36 7.08 12.06
CA ALA A 95 -5.46 6.24 11.27
C ALA A 95 -6.08 5.87 9.91
N GLY A 96 -7.39 5.62 9.86
CA GLY A 96 -8.14 5.42 8.62
C GLY A 96 -8.06 6.64 7.69
N ASP A 97 -8.31 7.83 8.24
CA ASP A 97 -8.25 9.08 7.48
C ASP A 97 -6.82 9.39 7.01
N ALA A 98 -5.82 9.15 7.85
CA ALA A 98 -4.42 9.29 7.47
C ALA A 98 -4.01 8.29 6.37
N ALA A 99 -4.45 7.04 6.48
CA ALA A 99 -4.19 6.02 5.47
C ALA A 99 -4.84 6.38 4.12
N ALA A 100 -6.10 6.85 4.14
CA ALA A 100 -6.80 7.32 2.95
C ALA A 100 -6.08 8.51 2.30
N ALA A 101 -5.65 9.50 3.09
CA ALA A 101 -4.92 10.66 2.58
C ALA A 101 -3.59 10.28 1.92
N VAL A 102 -2.82 9.37 2.53
CA VAL A 102 -1.58 8.85 1.94
C VAL A 102 -1.86 8.03 0.68
N PHE A 103 -2.88 7.19 0.70
CA PHE A 103 -3.27 6.34 -0.42
C PHE A 103 -3.66 7.16 -1.65
N GLU A 104 -4.49 8.18 -1.47
CA GLU A 104 -4.92 9.11 -2.53
C GLU A 104 -3.75 9.97 -3.03
N ALA A 105 -3.01 10.62 -2.12
CA ALA A 105 -1.93 11.53 -2.50
C ALA A 105 -0.80 10.83 -3.28
N LEU A 106 -0.65 9.53 -3.07
CA LEU A 106 0.36 8.71 -3.73
C LEU A 106 -0.23 7.83 -4.85
N ASP A 107 -1.51 7.98 -5.19
CA ASP A 107 -2.19 7.16 -6.21
C ASP A 107 -1.91 5.66 -6.02
N MET A 108 -2.03 5.20 -4.77
CA MET A 108 -1.73 3.82 -4.41
C MET A 108 -2.81 2.84 -4.91
N GLY A 109 -3.92 3.35 -5.46
CA GLY A 109 -4.92 2.56 -6.18
C GLY A 109 -4.32 1.82 -7.37
N ALA A 110 -3.39 2.45 -8.09
CA ALA A 110 -2.63 1.83 -9.17
C ALA A 110 -1.74 0.67 -8.70
N MET A 111 -1.40 0.62 -7.40
CA MET A 111 -0.46 -0.36 -6.82
C MET A 111 -1.17 -1.45 -6.00
N ASN A 112 -2.23 -1.09 -5.27
CA ASN A 112 -2.96 -1.96 -4.38
C ASN A 112 -4.47 -1.59 -4.36
N PRO A 113 -5.24 -2.06 -5.34
CA PRO A 113 -6.65 -1.70 -5.51
C PRO A 113 -7.57 -2.12 -4.36
N THR A 114 -7.18 -3.09 -3.53
CA THR A 114 -8.02 -3.63 -2.45
C THR A 114 -7.74 -3.00 -1.09
N PHE A 115 -6.69 -2.19 -0.96
CA PHE A 115 -6.28 -1.60 0.32
C PHE A 115 -7.39 -0.75 0.95
N SER A 116 -8.04 0.12 0.19
CA SER A 116 -9.07 1.03 0.73
C SER A 116 -10.27 0.26 1.31
N ALA A 117 -10.65 -0.86 0.69
CA ALA A 117 -11.68 -1.76 1.21
C ALA A 117 -11.23 -2.43 2.53
N ALA A 118 -10.00 -2.95 2.55
CA ALA A 118 -9.44 -3.59 3.75
C ALA A 118 -9.31 -2.62 4.93
N MET A 119 -8.74 -1.43 4.70
CA MET A 119 -8.57 -0.41 5.74
C MET A 119 -9.92 0.06 6.29
N SER A 120 -10.90 0.30 5.41
CA SER A 120 -12.24 0.71 5.84
C SER A 120 -12.94 -0.38 6.66
N LEU A 121 -12.71 -1.66 6.33
CA LEU A 121 -13.22 -2.78 7.11
C LEU A 121 -12.58 -2.84 8.50
N GLU A 122 -11.26 -2.66 8.61
CA GLU A 122 -10.57 -2.62 9.91
C GLU A 122 -11.11 -1.48 10.79
N VAL A 123 -11.34 -0.30 10.22
CA VAL A 123 -11.97 0.82 10.94
C VAL A 123 -13.40 0.44 11.36
N ALA A 124 -14.18 -0.16 10.46
CA ALA A 124 -15.55 -0.59 10.76
C ALA A 124 -15.60 -1.57 11.94
N GLU A 125 -14.69 -2.54 11.96
CA GLU A 125 -14.59 -3.53 13.04
C GLU A 125 -14.15 -2.90 14.37
N ALA A 126 -13.17 -1.99 14.36
CA ALA A 126 -12.75 -1.27 15.55
C ALA A 126 -13.90 -0.44 16.16
N LEU A 127 -14.67 0.25 15.30
CA LEU A 127 -15.83 1.03 15.72
C LEU A 127 -16.97 0.16 16.24
N ARG A 128 -17.24 -0.99 15.58
CA ARG A 128 -18.22 -1.96 16.06
C ARG A 128 -17.83 -2.50 17.43
N ALA A 129 -16.56 -2.88 17.63
CA ALA A 129 -16.07 -3.39 18.90
C ALA A 129 -16.19 -2.36 20.04
N ALA A 130 -16.08 -1.07 19.72
CA ALA A 130 -16.31 0.03 20.65
C ALA A 130 -17.80 0.38 20.87
N GLY A 131 -18.73 -0.27 20.14
CA GLY A 131 -20.17 0.02 20.20
C GLY A 131 -20.60 1.28 19.45
N GLU A 132 -19.71 1.86 18.64
CA GLU A 132 -19.97 3.08 17.88
C GLU A 132 -20.74 2.79 16.58
N LYS A 133 -22.05 2.54 16.71
CA LYS A 133 -22.93 2.09 15.62
C LYS A 133 -22.82 2.92 14.34
N ASP A 134 -23.04 4.24 14.41
CA ASP A 134 -23.14 5.07 13.21
C ASP A 134 -21.83 5.08 12.41
N GLY A 135 -20.72 5.32 13.09
CA GLY A 135 -19.40 5.30 12.46
C GLY A 135 -19.02 3.92 11.91
N ALA A 136 -19.39 2.84 12.62
CA ALA A 136 -19.16 1.47 12.15
C ALA A 136 -19.91 1.19 10.84
N LEU A 137 -21.18 1.59 10.74
CA LEU A 137 -21.98 1.42 9.53
C LEU A 137 -21.47 2.28 8.36
N GLU A 138 -21.04 3.52 8.62
CA GLU A 138 -20.43 4.38 7.60
C GLU A 138 -19.10 3.81 7.07
N ALA A 139 -18.25 3.30 7.96
CA ALA A 139 -17.00 2.66 7.57
C ALA A 139 -17.23 1.35 6.80
N LEU A 140 -18.24 0.57 7.18
CA LEU A 140 -18.63 -0.65 6.47
C LEU A 140 -19.15 -0.34 5.04
N ALA A 141 -19.97 0.72 4.90
CA ALA A 141 -20.42 1.18 3.59
C ALA A 141 -19.24 1.60 2.71
N ARG A 142 -18.30 2.39 3.25
CA ARG A 142 -17.05 2.75 2.55
C ARG A 142 -16.23 1.52 2.13
N ALA A 143 -16.17 0.49 2.97
CA ALA A 143 -15.47 -0.74 2.64
C ALA A 143 -16.10 -1.45 1.44
N LEU A 144 -17.44 -1.51 1.36
CA LEU A 144 -18.17 -2.09 0.24
C LEU A 144 -18.01 -1.28 -1.05
N GLU A 145 -18.08 0.05 -0.97
CA GLU A 145 -17.89 0.96 -2.10
C GLU A 145 -16.46 0.89 -2.66
N ALA A 146 -15.47 0.69 -1.80
CA ALA A 146 -14.06 0.60 -2.18
C ALA A 146 -13.68 -0.75 -2.80
N VAL A 147 -14.55 -1.77 -2.79
CA VAL A 147 -14.27 -3.04 -3.49
C VAL A 147 -14.31 -2.79 -4.99
N PRO A 148 -13.24 -3.10 -5.73
CA PRO A 148 -13.24 -2.97 -7.17
C PRO A 148 -14.42 -3.69 -7.83
N ALA A 149 -15.14 -3.02 -8.73
CA ALA A 149 -16.31 -3.60 -9.41
C ALA A 149 -15.94 -4.81 -10.29
N ALA A 150 -14.77 -4.74 -10.93
CA ALA A 150 -14.14 -5.83 -11.64
C ALA A 150 -12.81 -6.18 -10.96
N PRO A 151 -12.23 -7.36 -11.23
CA PRO A 151 -10.84 -7.63 -10.87
C PRO A 151 -9.94 -6.47 -11.29
N ALA A 152 -9.46 -5.72 -10.32
CA ALA A 152 -8.59 -4.57 -10.57
C ALA A 152 -7.15 -5.06 -10.51
N ARG A 153 -6.50 -5.05 -11.66
CA ARG A 153 -5.07 -5.31 -11.74
C ARG A 153 -4.34 -4.01 -11.41
N PRO A 154 -3.23 -4.08 -10.66
CA PRO A 154 -2.34 -2.93 -10.56
C PRO A 154 -1.94 -2.47 -11.96
N ASP A 155 -2.25 -1.21 -12.29
CA ASP A 155 -1.82 -0.55 -13.52
C ASP A 155 -1.01 0.70 -13.17
N PRO A 156 0.27 0.50 -12.80
CA PRO A 156 1.17 1.61 -12.49
C PRO A 156 1.43 2.54 -13.69
N SER A 157 1.19 2.08 -14.93
CA SER A 157 1.53 2.85 -16.14
C SER A 157 0.67 4.09 -16.31
N GLY A 158 -0.55 4.09 -15.77
CA GLY A 158 -1.45 5.24 -15.78
C GLY A 158 -1.08 6.35 -14.79
N SER A 159 -0.15 6.07 -13.86
CA SER A 159 0.23 6.99 -12.79
C SER A 159 1.61 7.61 -13.04
N PRO A 160 1.77 8.94 -13.09
CA PRO A 160 3.10 9.56 -13.17
C PRO A 160 3.96 9.31 -11.92
N LEU A 161 3.36 8.80 -10.84
CA LEU A 161 4.09 8.41 -9.65
C LEU A 161 4.72 7.02 -9.78
N TRP A 162 4.19 6.17 -10.67
CA TRP A 162 4.50 4.75 -10.77
C TRP A 162 4.79 4.27 -12.19
N ASP A 163 4.80 5.16 -13.20
CA ASP A 163 5.03 4.84 -14.61
C ASP A 163 6.26 3.97 -14.85
N ARG A 164 7.35 4.18 -14.09
CA ARG A 164 8.58 3.38 -14.16
C ARG A 164 8.49 2.04 -13.43
N MET A 165 7.52 1.88 -12.53
CA MET A 165 7.30 0.63 -11.81
C MET A 165 6.54 -0.41 -12.64
N GLY A 166 5.84 -0.01 -13.70
CA GLY A 166 5.15 -0.92 -14.62
C GLY A 166 6.08 -2.00 -15.16
N ASP A 167 7.14 -1.62 -15.84
CA ASP A 167 8.10 -2.57 -16.41
C ASP A 167 8.83 -3.40 -15.33
N ARG A 168 9.03 -2.85 -14.14
CA ARG A 168 9.72 -3.56 -13.06
C ARG A 168 8.84 -4.62 -12.42
N LEU A 169 7.54 -4.34 -12.32
CA LEU A 169 6.57 -5.20 -11.66
C LEU A 169 5.80 -6.07 -12.65
N ASP A 170 5.99 -5.88 -13.95
CA ASP A 170 5.38 -6.68 -15.01
C ASP A 170 5.76 -8.16 -14.86
N PRO A 171 4.79 -9.02 -14.51
CA PRO A 171 5.01 -10.45 -14.41
C PRO A 171 5.46 -11.11 -15.71
N SER A 172 5.16 -10.52 -16.88
CA SER A 172 5.49 -11.07 -18.20
C SER A 172 7.00 -11.26 -18.41
N ARG A 173 7.82 -10.47 -17.69
CA ARG A 173 9.28 -10.57 -17.71
C ARG A 173 9.83 -11.91 -17.22
N ALA A 174 9.07 -12.63 -16.39
CA ALA A 174 9.41 -13.97 -15.94
C ALA A 174 8.77 -15.08 -16.81
N GLY A 175 8.02 -14.69 -17.86
CA GLY A 175 7.36 -15.58 -18.82
C GLY A 175 5.83 -15.57 -18.71
N GLU A 176 5.17 -16.00 -19.79
CA GLU A 176 3.70 -15.98 -19.93
C GLU A 176 2.98 -16.78 -18.83
N ALA A 177 3.51 -17.95 -18.46
CA ALA A 177 2.92 -18.79 -17.41
C ALA A 177 2.93 -18.10 -16.03
N TRP A 178 3.99 -17.33 -15.72
CA TRP A 178 4.05 -16.55 -14.49
C TRP A 178 3.09 -15.37 -14.54
N ALA A 179 2.96 -14.70 -15.69
CA ALA A 179 2.01 -13.62 -15.87
C ALA A 179 0.56 -14.08 -15.71
N GLU A 180 0.19 -15.21 -16.31
CA GLU A 180 -1.13 -15.80 -16.15
C GLU A 180 -1.40 -16.18 -14.69
N HIS A 181 -0.41 -16.76 -14.01
CA HIS A 181 -0.53 -17.08 -12.58
C HIS A 181 -0.77 -15.84 -11.73
N LYS A 182 0.01 -14.77 -11.94
CA LYS A 182 -0.15 -13.49 -11.22
C LYS A 182 -1.48 -12.81 -11.52
N ALA A 183 -1.96 -12.88 -12.76
CA ALA A 183 -3.27 -12.38 -13.15
C ALA A 183 -4.39 -13.11 -12.39
N ARG A 184 -4.36 -14.45 -12.39
CA ARG A 184 -5.32 -15.25 -11.61
C ARG A 184 -5.27 -14.94 -10.12
N GLN A 185 -4.07 -14.74 -9.55
CA GLN A 185 -3.92 -14.40 -8.15
C GLN A 185 -4.55 -13.03 -7.80
N ALA A 186 -4.43 -12.02 -8.67
CA ALA A 186 -5.06 -10.72 -8.46
C ALA A 186 -6.59 -10.79 -8.54
N ASP A 187 -7.10 -11.58 -9.50
CA ASP A 187 -8.54 -11.81 -9.68
C ASP A 187 -9.13 -12.57 -8.47
N GLU A 188 -8.39 -13.56 -7.96
CA GLU A 188 -8.74 -14.30 -6.74
C GLU A 188 -8.73 -13.41 -5.50
N ALA A 189 -7.71 -12.56 -5.33
CA ALA A 189 -7.63 -11.64 -4.19
C ALA A 189 -8.83 -10.66 -4.15
N THR A 190 -9.24 -10.13 -5.30
CA THR A 190 -10.43 -9.27 -5.39
C THR A 190 -11.71 -10.03 -5.04
N SER A 191 -11.83 -11.27 -5.52
CA SER A 191 -12.99 -12.13 -5.26
C SER A 191 -13.10 -12.51 -3.78
N LEU A 192 -11.97 -12.89 -3.16
CA LEU A 192 -11.88 -13.20 -1.73
C LEU A 192 -12.21 -11.99 -0.87
N MET A 193 -11.74 -10.80 -1.23
CA MET A 193 -12.10 -9.56 -0.51
C MET A 193 -13.61 -9.31 -0.56
N ARG A 194 -14.24 -9.46 -1.73
CA ARG A 194 -15.69 -9.31 -1.89
C ARG A 194 -16.44 -10.34 -1.03
N GLN A 195 -16.03 -11.59 -1.07
CA GLN A 195 -16.65 -12.66 -0.29
C GLN A 195 -16.53 -12.39 1.21
N ALA A 196 -15.33 -12.02 1.69
CA ALA A 196 -15.09 -11.70 3.09
C ALA A 196 -15.97 -10.55 3.58
N LEU A 197 -16.18 -9.52 2.77
CA LEU A 197 -17.07 -8.41 3.10
C LEU A 197 -18.54 -8.83 3.15
N VAL A 198 -19.02 -9.63 2.19
CA VAL A 198 -20.39 -10.14 2.20
C VAL A 198 -20.65 -11.03 3.42
N GLU A 199 -19.71 -11.93 3.72
CA GLU A 199 -19.76 -12.77 4.93
C GLU A 199 -19.79 -11.91 6.19
N ARG A 200 -18.97 -10.84 6.23
CA ARG A 200 -18.90 -9.98 7.40
C ARG A 200 -20.16 -9.17 7.60
N VAL A 201 -20.68 -8.53 6.55
CA VAL A 201 -21.98 -7.83 6.57
C VAL A 201 -23.06 -8.78 7.06
N SER A 202 -23.05 -10.06 6.64
CA SER A 202 -24.08 -11.04 6.99
C SER A 202 -23.94 -11.64 8.40
N SER A 203 -22.88 -11.33 9.13
CA SER A 203 -22.58 -11.92 10.43
C SER A 203 -23.58 -11.50 11.54
N PRO A 204 -23.82 -12.36 12.56
CA PRO A 204 -24.71 -12.03 13.67
C PRO A 204 -24.32 -10.74 14.40
N GLU A 205 -23.03 -10.48 14.56
CA GLU A 205 -22.49 -9.34 15.30
C GLU A 205 -22.85 -8.01 14.63
N TRP A 206 -22.82 -7.99 13.29
CA TRP A 206 -23.22 -6.82 12.52
C TRP A 206 -24.74 -6.65 12.48
N ARG A 207 -25.52 -7.75 12.43
CA ARG A 207 -26.98 -7.71 12.56
C ARG A 207 -27.42 -7.18 13.93
N GLU A 208 -26.75 -7.62 15.00
CA GLU A 208 -27.03 -7.20 16.36
C GLU A 208 -26.73 -5.71 16.57
N LEU A 209 -25.57 -5.23 16.10
CA LEU A 209 -25.22 -3.81 16.16
C LEU A 209 -26.20 -2.94 15.36
N ALA A 210 -26.54 -3.37 14.14
CA ALA A 210 -27.36 -2.58 13.24
C ALA A 210 -28.84 -2.56 13.65
N GLY A 211 -29.37 -3.67 14.14
CA GLY A 211 -30.80 -3.86 14.38
C GLY A 211 -31.61 -3.57 13.11
N ASP A 212 -32.57 -2.66 13.21
CA ASP A 212 -33.47 -2.28 12.10
C ASP A 212 -32.96 -1.10 11.25
N ASP A 213 -31.67 -0.77 11.33
CA ASP A 213 -31.10 0.37 10.59
C ASP A 213 -31.27 0.19 9.06
N PRO A 214 -31.92 1.15 8.36
CA PRO A 214 -32.18 1.03 6.93
C PRO A 214 -30.89 0.96 6.10
N ARG A 215 -29.82 1.68 6.51
CA ARG A 215 -28.52 1.66 5.80
C ARG A 215 -27.95 0.25 5.76
N TYR A 216 -28.10 -0.48 6.86
CA TYR A 216 -27.60 -1.84 6.97
C TYR A 216 -28.42 -2.85 6.16
N ARG A 217 -29.74 -2.67 6.06
CA ARG A 217 -30.59 -3.51 5.20
C ARG A 217 -30.18 -3.39 3.74
N ASP A 218 -29.91 -2.18 3.27
CA ASP A 218 -29.46 -1.94 1.89
C ASP A 218 -28.11 -2.62 1.61
N MET A 219 -27.16 -2.52 2.56
CA MET A 219 -25.87 -3.22 2.47
C MET A 219 -26.02 -4.75 2.47
N ALA A 220 -26.88 -5.30 3.32
CA ALA A 220 -27.09 -6.74 3.47
C ALA A 220 -27.84 -7.39 2.30
N LEU A 221 -28.70 -6.63 1.60
CA LEU A 221 -29.47 -7.12 0.44
C LEU A 221 -28.65 -7.12 -0.86
N GLY A 222 -27.55 -6.37 -0.91
CA GLY A 222 -26.70 -6.21 -2.09
C GLY A 222 -27.41 -5.53 -3.27
N PRO A 223 -26.70 -5.26 -4.38
CA PRO A 223 -27.26 -4.58 -5.56
C PRO A 223 -28.33 -5.38 -6.34
N SER A 224 -28.84 -6.50 -5.80
CA SER A 224 -29.87 -7.34 -6.42
C SER A 224 -31.27 -7.19 -5.80
N GLY A 225 -31.45 -6.27 -4.84
CA GLY A 225 -32.72 -6.06 -4.13
C GLY A 225 -33.77 -5.20 -4.86
N ALA A 226 -33.43 -4.59 -5.99
CA ALA A 226 -34.34 -3.76 -6.79
C ALA A 226 -34.87 -4.54 -8.01
N GLY A 227 -35.70 -5.54 -7.76
CA GLY A 227 -36.28 -6.35 -8.84
C GLY A 227 -37.12 -7.51 -8.33
N ARG A 228 -38.26 -7.20 -7.70
CA ARG A 228 -39.43 -8.06 -7.75
C ARG A 228 -40.48 -7.41 -8.63
#